data_AF-A0A925D0X7-F1
#
_entry.id   AF-A0A925D0X7-F1
#
_cell.length_a   1.000
_cell.length_b   1.000
_cell.length_c   1.000
_cell.angle_alpha   90.00
_cell.angle_beta   90.00
_cell.angle_gamma   90.00
#
_symmetry.space_group_name_H-M   'P 1'
#
loop_
_entity.id
_entity.type
_entity.pdbx_description
1 polymer ?
#
loop_
_entity_poly.entity_id
_entity_poly.type
_entity_poly.pdbx_seq_one_letter_code
_entity_poly.pdbx_strand_id
1 'polypeptide(L)'
;PEEVDREPSSKRKDAPWPVEKGGFILWVYKNSLSIVLMLLFILSFILHFYGSLKDENEQLMNKGLPMETTGEYMRDPRFWFESFQNWQSEFLSVFAIVVLSIFLRQKGSPQSKPVDAPNDETGE
;
A
#
# COMPACT_ATOMS: atom_id res chain seq x y z
N PRO A 1 -24.55 -10.80 -0.36
CA PRO A 1 -23.31 -10.74 0.44
C PRO A 1 -22.28 -11.68 -0.17
N GLU A 2 -21.12 -11.16 -0.53
CA GLU A 2 -20.02 -11.97 -1.05
C GLU A 2 -19.33 -12.72 0.10
N GLU A 3 -18.57 -13.77 -0.21
CA GLU A 3 -17.84 -14.52 0.83
C GLU A 3 -16.86 -13.65 1.62
N VAL A 4 -16.31 -12.62 0.97
CA VAL A 4 -15.36 -11.66 1.55
C VAL A 4 -15.99 -10.69 2.55
N ASP A 5 -17.32 -10.57 2.55
CA ASP A 5 -18.08 -9.69 3.45
C ASP A 5 -18.38 -10.33 4.82
N ARG A 6 -18.27 -11.66 4.91
CA ARG A 6 -18.71 -12.41 6.09
C ARG A 6 -17.90 -12.06 7.34
N GLU A 7 -18.52 -12.24 8.51
CA GLU A 7 -17.79 -12.10 9.77
C GLU A 7 -16.81 -13.28 9.94
N PRO A 8 -15.54 -13.01 10.30
CA PRO A 8 -14.56 -14.07 10.54
C PRO A 8 -15.01 -14.97 11.70
N SER A 9 -14.95 -16.29 11.50
CA SER A 9 -15.33 -17.26 12.54
C SER A 9 -14.17 -18.18 12.89
N SER A 10 -13.82 -18.24 14.18
CA SER A 10 -12.82 -19.18 14.71
C SER A 10 -13.28 -20.65 14.71
N LYS A 11 -14.54 -20.91 14.37
CA LYS A 11 -15.10 -22.27 14.28
C LYS A 11 -14.85 -22.94 12.94
N ARG A 12 -14.30 -22.21 11.95
CA ARG A 12 -13.94 -22.78 10.65
C ARG A 12 -12.73 -23.70 10.80
N LYS A 13 -12.75 -24.79 10.06
CA LYS A 13 -11.61 -25.70 9.97
C LYS A 13 -10.42 -24.92 9.40
N ASP A 14 -9.26 -25.04 10.04
CA ASP A 14 -8.01 -24.40 9.62
C ASP A 14 -8.05 -22.86 9.59
N ALA A 15 -8.90 -22.25 10.45
CA ALA A 15 -8.96 -20.80 10.61
C ALA A 15 -7.59 -20.23 11.01
N PRO A 16 -7.13 -19.12 10.38
CA PRO A 16 -5.86 -18.49 10.75
C PRO A 16 -5.84 -18.08 12.23
N TRP A 17 -4.71 -18.27 12.92
CA TRP A 17 -4.54 -17.91 14.34
C TRP A 17 -4.96 -16.48 14.74
N PRO A 18 -4.87 -15.44 13.87
CA PRO A 18 -5.36 -14.10 14.22
C PRO A 18 -6.88 -14.07 14.43
N VAL A 19 -7.62 -14.94 13.74
CA VAL A 19 -9.07 -15.12 13.88
C VAL A 19 -9.41 -15.77 15.21
N GLU A 20 -8.61 -16.73 15.65
CA GLU A 20 -8.77 -17.38 16.95
C GLU A 20 -8.49 -16.43 18.12
N LYS A 21 -7.48 -15.57 17.98
CA LYS A 21 -7.13 -14.57 19.01
C LYS A 21 -8.15 -13.46 19.14
N GLY A 22 -8.74 -13.01 18.03
CA GLY A 22 -9.67 -11.90 18.03
C GLY A 22 -9.03 -10.55 18.40
N GLY A 23 -9.87 -9.60 18.82
CA GLY A 23 -9.44 -8.30 19.33
C GLY A 23 -8.60 -7.46 18.34
N PHE A 24 -7.54 -6.83 18.85
CA PHE A 24 -6.65 -5.98 18.07
C PHE A 24 -5.88 -6.76 16.99
N ILE A 25 -5.48 -7.99 17.28
CA ILE A 25 -4.74 -8.85 16.35
C ILE A 25 -5.59 -9.15 15.12
N LEU A 26 -6.86 -9.54 15.32
CA LEU A 26 -7.81 -9.73 14.23
C LEU A 26 -8.06 -8.42 13.47
N TRP A 27 -8.10 -7.28 14.17
CA TRP A 27 -8.27 -5.99 13.51
C TRP A 27 -7.10 -5.64 12.59
N VAL A 28 -5.85 -5.85 13.01
CA VAL A 28 -4.68 -5.64 12.16
C VAL A 28 -4.70 -6.62 11.00
N TYR A 29 -4.97 -7.91 11.26
CA TYR A 29 -4.97 -8.94 10.24
C TYR A 29 -6.03 -8.69 9.15
N LYS A 30 -7.28 -8.35 9.52
CA LYS A 30 -8.36 -8.12 8.57
C LYS A 30 -8.23 -6.83 7.74
N ASN A 31 -7.27 -5.97 8.09
CA ASN A 31 -6.92 -4.74 7.37
C ASN A 31 -5.46 -4.76 6.85
N SER A 32 -4.80 -5.91 6.91
CA SER A 32 -3.35 -6.01 6.70
C SER A 32 -2.93 -5.60 5.30
N LEU A 33 -3.74 -5.90 4.29
CA LEU A 33 -3.46 -5.50 2.90
C LEU A 33 -3.44 -3.98 2.75
N SER A 34 -4.48 -3.28 3.23
CA SER A 34 -4.52 -1.81 3.17
C SER A 34 -3.40 -1.17 4.00
N ILE A 35 -3.08 -1.73 5.17
CA ILE A 35 -1.98 -1.22 6.02
C ILE A 35 -0.66 -1.31 5.26
N VAL A 36 -0.34 -2.47 4.68
CA VAL A 36 0.92 -2.67 3.95
C VAL A 36 0.98 -1.80 2.69
N LEU A 37 -0.11 -1.71 1.92
CA LEU A 37 -0.17 -0.83 0.75
C LEU A 37 0.03 0.65 1.14
N MET A 38 -0.56 1.09 2.25
CA MET A 38 -0.38 2.46 2.76
C MET A 38 1.08 2.71 3.20
N LEU A 39 1.71 1.75 3.87
CA LEU A 39 3.12 1.85 4.26
C LEU A 39 4.04 1.92 3.04
N LEU A 40 3.81 1.07 2.04
CA LEU A 40 4.56 1.09 0.78
C LEU A 40 4.35 2.41 0.03
N PHE A 41 3.12 2.93 0.01
CA PHE A 41 2.81 4.23 -0.56
C PHE A 41 3.59 5.35 0.14
N ILE A 42 3.54 5.45 1.47
CA ILE A 42 4.24 6.48 2.24
C ILE A 42 5.75 6.40 2.01
N LEU A 43 6.32 5.18 2.06
CA LEU A 43 7.75 4.97 1.81
C LEU A 43 8.13 5.40 0.39
N SER A 44 7.38 4.93 -0.61
CA SER A 44 7.60 5.30 -2.01
C SER A 44 7.48 6.80 -2.23
N PHE A 45 6.50 7.45 -1.58
CA PHE A 45 6.26 8.88 -1.71
C PHE A 45 7.40 9.69 -1.09
N ILE A 46 7.89 9.30 0.09
CA ILE A 46 9.05 9.94 0.74
C ILE A 46 10.31 9.78 -0.13
N LEU A 47 10.55 8.57 -0.66
CA LEU A 47 11.70 8.30 -1.54
C LEU A 47 11.62 9.11 -2.83
N HIS A 48 10.44 9.17 -3.45
CA HIS A 48 10.20 9.99 -4.64
C HIS A 48 10.46 11.46 -4.35
N PHE A 49 9.86 12.01 -3.30
CA PHE A 49 10.04 13.41 -2.90
C PHE A 49 11.50 13.76 -2.62
N TYR A 50 12.22 12.92 -1.84
CA TYR A 50 13.63 13.14 -1.54
C TYR A 50 14.49 13.04 -2.80
N GLY A 51 14.23 12.04 -3.65
CA GLY A 51 14.94 11.84 -4.91
C GLY A 51 14.77 13.02 -5.86
N SER A 52 13.53 13.47 -6.08
CA SER A 52 13.23 14.58 -6.99
C SER A 52 13.76 15.92 -6.46
N LEU A 53 13.66 16.20 -5.16
CA LEU A 53 14.27 17.40 -4.56
C LEU A 53 15.79 17.41 -4.71
N LYS A 54 16.42 16.25 -4.53
CA LYS A 54 17.87 16.11 -4.69
C LYS A 54 18.29 16.34 -6.14
N ASP A 55 17.60 15.71 -7.09
CA ASP A 55 17.86 15.86 -8.51
C ASP A 55 17.71 17.33 -8.96
N GLU A 56 16.61 17.99 -8.57
CA GLU A 56 16.39 19.40 -8.88
C GLU A 56 17.51 20.29 -8.31
N ASN A 57 17.92 20.07 -7.06
CA ASN A 57 19.02 20.83 -6.46
C ASN A 57 20.37 20.57 -7.13
N GLU A 58 20.65 19.35 -7.58
CA GLU A 58 21.83 19.06 -8.39
C GLU A 58 21.78 19.83 -9.73
N GLN A 59 20.61 19.90 -10.38
CA GLN A 59 20.43 20.67 -11.60
C GLN A 59 20.58 22.19 -11.37
N LEU A 60 20.02 22.73 -10.29
CA LEU A 60 20.13 24.15 -9.93
C LEU A 60 21.59 24.53 -9.64
N MET A 61 22.30 23.70 -8.89
CA MET A 61 23.72 23.88 -8.61
C MET A 61 24.57 23.90 -9.89
N ASN A 62 24.29 22.99 -10.84
CA ASN A 62 24.96 22.97 -12.14
C ASN A 62 24.68 24.23 -12.99
N LYS A 63 23.54 24.88 -12.76
CA LYS A 63 23.14 26.15 -13.41
C LYS A 63 23.63 27.39 -12.64
N GLY A 64 24.29 27.22 -11.48
CA GLY A 64 24.71 28.32 -10.61
C GLY A 64 23.55 29.04 -9.91
N LEU A 65 22.39 28.40 -9.79
CA LEU A 65 21.19 28.92 -9.15
C LEU A 65 21.11 28.48 -7.67
N PRO A 66 20.39 29.23 -6.82
CA PRO A 66 20.17 28.83 -5.43
C PRO A 66 19.38 27.52 -5.34
N MET A 67 19.70 26.69 -4.35
CA MET A 67 18.97 25.45 -4.07
C MET A 67 17.58 25.75 -3.48
N GLU A 68 16.61 24.94 -3.84
CA GLU A 68 15.29 24.95 -3.24
C GLU A 68 15.28 24.20 -1.91
N THR A 69 14.54 24.76 -0.95
CA THR A 69 14.25 24.10 0.32
C THR A 69 13.15 23.06 0.15
N THR A 70 13.08 22.12 1.09
CA THR A 70 12.03 21.11 1.18
C THR A 70 10.61 21.71 1.13
N GLY A 71 10.41 22.86 1.76
CA GLY A 71 9.11 23.52 1.82
C GLY A 71 8.72 24.22 0.51
N GLU A 72 9.70 24.75 -0.23
CA GLU A 72 9.47 25.37 -1.54
C GLU A 72 9.10 24.29 -2.57
N TYR A 73 9.90 23.23 -2.65
CA TYR A 73 9.70 22.15 -3.60
C TYR A 73 8.37 21.40 -3.42
N MET A 74 7.91 21.20 -2.18
CA MET A 74 6.60 20.57 -1.90
C MET A 74 5.41 21.39 -2.45
N ARG A 75 5.58 22.71 -2.60
CA ARG A 75 4.56 23.61 -3.16
C ARG A 75 4.74 23.81 -4.68
N ASP A 76 5.80 23.28 -5.26
CA ASP A 76 6.06 23.36 -6.69
C ASP A 76 5.07 22.46 -7.47
N PRO A 77 4.32 22.99 -8.44
CA PRO A 77 3.47 22.20 -9.31
C PRO A 77 4.18 21.05 -10.05
N ARG A 78 5.48 21.18 -10.33
CA ARG A 78 6.29 20.17 -11.02
C ARG A 78 6.35 18.86 -10.23
N PHE A 79 6.63 18.93 -8.93
CA PHE A 79 6.66 17.76 -8.05
C PHE A 79 5.33 16.99 -8.10
N TRP A 80 4.20 17.72 -8.04
CA TRP A 80 2.88 17.12 -8.14
C TRP A 80 2.62 16.55 -9.53
N PHE A 81 3.01 17.24 -10.60
CA PHE A 81 2.88 16.73 -11.96
C PHE A 81 3.62 15.40 -12.14
N GLU A 82 4.88 15.31 -11.69
CA GLU A 82 5.66 14.07 -11.71
C GLU A 82 5.00 12.96 -10.88
N SER A 83 4.53 13.30 -9.68
CA SER A 83 3.80 12.37 -8.80
C SER A 83 2.53 11.82 -9.46
N PHE A 84 1.72 12.68 -10.09
CA PHE A 84 0.50 12.29 -10.79
C PHE A 84 0.76 11.48 -12.04
N GLN A 85 1.82 11.77 -12.79
CA GLN A 85 2.25 10.93 -13.92
C GLN A 85 2.64 9.52 -13.46
N ASN A 86 3.35 9.41 -12.32
CA ASN A 86 3.66 8.10 -11.75
C ASN A 86 2.39 7.34 -11.32
N TRP A 87 1.40 8.01 -10.72
CA TRP A 87 0.13 7.36 -10.37
C TRP A 87 -0.72 6.92 -11.56
N GLN A 88 -0.52 7.52 -12.73
CA GLN A 88 -1.15 7.04 -13.95
C GLN A 88 -0.63 5.65 -14.35
N SER A 89 0.58 5.26 -13.91
CA SER A 89 1.15 3.94 -14.10
C SER A 89 0.53 2.94 -13.12
N GLU A 90 -0.66 2.44 -13.43
CA GLU A 90 -1.36 1.45 -12.60
C GLU A 90 -0.62 0.10 -12.48
N PHE A 91 0.40 -0.15 -13.32
CA PHE A 91 1.04 -1.46 -13.39
C PHE A 91 1.64 -1.93 -12.06
N LEU A 92 2.42 -1.06 -11.39
CA LEU A 92 3.09 -1.43 -10.14
C LEU A 92 2.08 -1.62 -8.99
N SER A 93 1.05 -0.77 -8.92
CA SER A 93 0.03 -0.85 -7.87
C SER A 93 -0.85 -2.08 -8.05
N VAL A 94 -1.26 -2.40 -9.28
CA VAL A 94 -2.00 -3.63 -9.60
C VAL A 94 -1.16 -4.86 -9.28
N PHE A 95 0.11 -4.88 -9.70
CA PHE A 95 1.03 -5.98 -9.37
C PHE A 95 1.18 -6.17 -7.86
N ALA A 96 1.38 -5.09 -7.11
CA ALA A 96 1.50 -5.14 -5.65
C ALA A 96 0.21 -5.68 -4.99
N ILE A 97 -0.96 -5.22 -5.43
CA ILE A 97 -2.25 -5.71 -4.92
C ILE A 97 -2.40 -7.22 -5.17
N VAL A 98 -2.14 -7.68 -6.39
CA VAL A 98 -2.26 -9.10 -6.78
C VAL A 98 -1.32 -9.99 -5.96
N VAL A 99 -0.05 -9.59 -5.80
CA VAL A 99 0.93 -10.40 -5.07
C VAL A 99 0.67 -10.36 -3.56
N LEU A 100 0.40 -9.18 -3.00
CA LEU A 100 0.20 -9.03 -1.56
C LEU A 100 -1.11 -9.65 -1.08
N SER A 101 -2.17 -9.65 -1.91
CA SER A 101 -3.46 -10.24 -1.53
C SER A 101 -3.44 -11.77 -1.43
N ILE A 102 -2.40 -12.43 -1.94
CA ILE A 102 -2.16 -13.87 -1.72
C ILE A 102 -1.92 -14.15 -0.23
N PHE A 103 -1.18 -13.28 0.45
CA PHE A 103 -0.69 -13.48 1.81
C PHE A 103 -1.45 -12.65 2.86
N LEU A 104 -1.86 -11.43 2.51
CA LEU A 104 -2.54 -10.51 3.40
C LEU A 104 -4.07 -10.69 3.32
N ARG A 105 -4.80 -10.02 4.21
CA ARG A 105 -6.27 -10.03 4.24
C ARG A 105 -6.85 -8.63 4.28
N GLN A 106 -7.96 -8.46 3.59
CA GLN A 106 -8.80 -7.27 3.61
C GLN A 106 -10.27 -7.67 3.64
N LYS A 107 -10.96 -7.43 4.76
CA LYS A 107 -12.40 -7.69 4.86
C LYS A 107 -13.17 -6.83 3.86
N GLY A 108 -14.08 -7.45 3.10
CA GLY A 108 -14.91 -6.77 2.09
C GLY A 108 -14.19 -6.38 0.80
N SER A 109 -12.95 -6.83 0.59
CA SER A 109 -12.26 -6.65 -0.69
C SER A 109 -12.41 -7.90 -1.54
N PRO A 110 -12.95 -7.80 -2.77
CA PRO A 110 -13.05 -8.94 -3.69
C PRO A 110 -11.68 -9.42 -4.19
N GLN A 111 -10.64 -8.61 -4.06
CA GLN A 111 -9.25 -8.97 -4.40
C GLN A 111 -8.55 -9.74 -3.27
N SER A 112 -9.17 -9.89 -2.10
CA SER A 112 -8.64 -10.61 -0.94
C SER A 112 -9.43 -11.88 -0.69
N LYS A 113 -8.75 -12.91 -0.17
CA LYS A 113 -9.44 -14.08 0.42
C LYS A 113 -10.28 -13.65 1.62
N PRO A 114 -11.37 -14.38 1.95
CA PRO A 114 -12.05 -14.22 3.23
C PRO A 114 -11.06 -14.29 4.39
N VAL A 115 -11.30 -13.49 5.43
CA VAL A 115 -10.35 -13.34 6.56
C VAL A 115 -10.13 -14.68 7.28
N ASP A 116 -11.15 -15.52 7.36
CA ASP A 116 -11.12 -16.83 8.00
C ASP A 116 -10.74 -17.99 7.05
N ALA A 117 -10.37 -17.70 5.81
CA ALA A 117 -9.90 -18.71 4.86
C ALA A 117 -8.46 -19.14 5.17
N PRO A 118 -8.15 -20.45 5.11
CA PRO A 118 -6.79 -20.99 5.20
C PRO A 118 -5.84 -20.34 4.19
N ASN A 119 -4.54 -20.29 4.52
CA ASN A 119 -3.55 -19.75 3.58
C ASN A 119 -3.36 -20.65 2.35
N ASP A 120 -3.54 -21.96 2.54
CA ASP A 120 -3.34 -22.99 1.52
C ASP A 120 -4.49 -23.04 0.50
N GLU A 121 -5.63 -22.41 0.81
CA GLU A 121 -6.68 -22.15 -0.17
C GLU A 121 -6.22 -21.03 -1.10
N THR A 122 -5.54 -21.37 -2.20
CA THR A 122 -5.42 -20.49 -3.37
C THR A 122 -6.75 -20.52 -4.13
N GLY A 123 -7.22 -19.38 -4.64
CA GLY A 123 -8.58 -19.23 -5.18
C GLY A 123 -8.94 -20.21 -6.31
N GLU A 124 -10.24 -20.29 -6.64
CA GLU A 124 -10.72 -20.86 -7.90
C GLU A 124 -10.10 -20.15 -9.12
#